data_AF-H1KTN1-F1
#
_entry.id   AF-H1KTN1-F1
#
_cell.length_a   1.000
_cell.length_b   1.000
_cell.length_c   1.000
_cell.angle_alpha   90.00
_cell.angle_beta   90.00
_cell.angle_gamma   90.00
#
_symmetry.space_group_name_H-M   'P 1'
#
loop_
_entity.id
_entity.type
_entity.pdbx_description
1 polymer ?
#
loop_
_entity_poly.entity_id
_entity_poly.type
_entity_poly.pdbx_seq_one_letter_code
_entity_poly.pdbx_strand_id
1 'polypeptide(L)'
;MQRAREEEAAPAERRRKFEEVAVPERADRYETLVRDFRWEIPERYNIAADVCDRWALSEPDRTALLVLGPDDRPEPVSYGRLRSDSLRLAAAL
;
A
#
# COMPACT_ATOMS: atom_id res chain seq x y z
N MET A 1 -17.01 -39.68 -18.40
CA MET A 1 -17.81 -38.50 -18.00
C MET A 1 -16.85 -37.57 -17.24
N GLN A 2 -16.16 -36.58 -17.84
CA GLN A 2 -16.62 -35.26 -18.33
C GLN A 2 -17.50 -34.54 -17.28
N ARG A 3 -17.29 -33.29 -16.83
CA ARG A 3 -16.38 -32.16 -17.13
C ARG A 3 -16.33 -31.24 -15.89
N ALA A 4 -15.18 -30.63 -15.58
CA ALA A 4 -14.85 -29.20 -15.67
C ALA A 4 -15.68 -28.19 -14.84
N ARG A 5 -14.98 -27.53 -13.91
CA ARG A 5 -14.98 -26.10 -13.55
C ARG A 5 -13.65 -25.92 -12.78
N GLU A 6 -12.50 -25.64 -13.41
CA GLU A 6 -12.10 -24.34 -14.02
C GLU A 6 -12.72 -23.17 -13.22
N GLU A 7 -12.00 -22.60 -12.25
CA GLU A 7 -10.85 -21.67 -12.39
C GLU A 7 -11.35 -20.22 -12.39
N GLU A 8 -11.20 -19.55 -11.23
CA GLU A 8 -10.89 -18.11 -11.19
C GLU A 8 -10.16 -17.82 -9.87
N ALA A 9 -8.94 -18.33 -9.77
CA ALA A 9 -8.00 -17.84 -8.77
C ALA A 9 -7.58 -16.42 -9.19
N ALA A 10 -7.79 -15.47 -8.29
CA ALA A 10 -7.38 -14.08 -8.47
C ALA A 10 -5.95 -13.99 -9.03
N PRO A 11 -5.70 -13.13 -10.03
CA PRO A 11 -4.44 -13.13 -10.74
C PRO A 11 -3.33 -12.82 -9.75
N ALA A 12 -2.36 -13.75 -9.69
CA ALA A 12 -1.13 -13.61 -8.93
C ALA A 12 -0.53 -12.22 -9.24
N GLU A 13 -0.68 -11.29 -8.29
CA GLU A 13 0.05 -10.04 -8.30
C GLU A 13 1.52 -10.43 -8.40
N ARG A 14 2.10 -10.16 -9.57
CA ARG A 14 3.49 -10.39 -9.87
C ARG A 14 4.26 -9.71 -8.74
N ARG A 15 4.81 -10.51 -7.82
CA ARG A 15 5.94 -10.08 -7.02
C ARG A 15 6.98 -9.65 -8.04
N ARG A 16 7.05 -8.35 -8.33
CA ARG A 16 8.20 -7.75 -9.01
C ARG A 16 9.36 -8.29 -8.18
N LYS A 17 10.14 -9.21 -8.77
CA LYS A 17 11.42 -9.59 -8.19
C LYS A 17 12.12 -8.25 -8.07
N PHE A 18 12.25 -7.74 -6.85
CA PHE A 18 13.23 -6.71 -6.57
C PHE A 18 14.54 -7.38 -6.94
N GLU A 19 14.98 -7.11 -8.15
CA GLU A 19 16.26 -7.57 -8.66
C GLU A 19 17.29 -7.22 -7.60
N GLU A 20 18.19 -8.15 -7.30
CA GLU A 20 19.15 -8.03 -6.22
C GLU A 20 20.06 -6.82 -6.47
N VAL A 21 19.64 -5.65 -5.97
CA VAL A 21 20.41 -4.41 -6.08
C VAL A 21 21.58 -4.53 -5.12
N ALA A 22 22.76 -4.82 -5.65
CA ALA A 22 24.01 -4.78 -4.90
C ALA A 22 24.14 -3.43 -4.18
N VAL A 23 24.45 -3.48 -2.88
CA VAL A 23 24.44 -2.34 -1.97
C VAL A 23 25.86 -1.74 -1.89
N PRO A 24 26.14 -0.55 -2.47
CA PRO A 24 27.48 0.07 -2.38
C PRO A 24 27.71 0.76 -1.02
N GLU A 25 28.96 1.11 -0.69
CA GLU A 25 29.33 1.77 0.58
C GLU A 25 28.69 3.16 0.78
N ARG A 26 28.52 3.54 2.05
CA ARG A 26 27.43 4.43 2.52
C ARG A 26 27.45 5.89 2.02
N ALA A 27 28.61 6.49 1.75
CA ALA A 27 28.67 7.92 1.40
C ALA A 27 28.35 8.19 -0.08
N ASP A 28 29.01 7.46 -1.00
CA ASP A 28 28.76 7.56 -2.44
C ASP A 28 27.37 7.04 -2.83
N ARG A 29 26.75 6.24 -1.95
CA ARG A 29 25.43 5.65 -2.15
C ARG A 29 24.29 6.67 -2.05
N TYR A 30 24.33 7.65 -1.15
CA TYR A 30 23.19 8.57 -1.00
C TYR A 30 23.05 9.48 -2.22
N GLU A 31 24.14 10.14 -2.64
CA GLU A 31 24.14 11.05 -3.79
C GLU A 31 23.81 10.30 -5.09
N THR A 32 24.36 9.10 -5.27
CA THR A 32 24.05 8.22 -6.41
C THR A 32 22.58 7.79 -6.40
N LEU A 33 22.04 7.37 -5.24
CA LEU A 33 20.62 7.00 -5.12
C LEU A 33 19.72 8.18 -5.46
N VAL A 34 19.99 9.37 -4.93
CA VAL A 34 19.17 10.56 -5.23
C VAL A 34 19.24 10.94 -6.70
N ARG A 35 20.45 10.91 -7.29
CA ARG A 35 20.66 11.27 -8.71
C ARG A 35 19.95 10.30 -9.66
N ASP A 36 20.04 9.00 -9.40
CA ASP A 36 19.66 7.96 -10.35
C ASP A 36 18.24 7.41 -10.09
N PHE A 37 17.66 7.68 -8.93
CA PHE A 37 16.31 7.21 -8.59
C PHE A 37 15.24 7.81 -9.51
N ARG A 38 14.41 6.94 -10.09
CA ARG A 38 13.23 7.31 -10.87
C ARG A 38 12.05 6.47 -10.41
N TRP A 39 10.90 7.11 -10.23
CA TRP A 39 9.66 6.40 -9.93
C TRP A 39 9.11 5.74 -11.19
N GLU A 40 9.06 4.40 -11.18
CA GLU A 40 8.41 3.58 -12.19
C GLU A 40 6.90 3.46 -11.89
N ILE A 41 6.13 4.52 -12.17
CA ILE A 41 4.69 4.60 -11.86
C ILE A 41 3.87 4.08 -13.05
N PRO A 42 2.94 3.12 -12.84
CA PRO A 42 2.02 2.66 -13.89
C PRO A 42 1.12 3.78 -14.44
N GLU A 43 0.68 3.65 -15.70
CA GLU A 43 -0.24 4.61 -16.35
C GLU A 43 -1.54 4.83 -15.56
N ARG A 44 -2.06 3.76 -14.95
CA ARG A 44 -3.21 3.82 -14.03
C ARG A 44 -2.76 3.33 -12.67
N TYR A 45 -2.63 4.27 -11.75
CA TYR A 45 -2.24 4.00 -10.38
C TYR A 45 -3.12 4.77 -9.41
N ASN A 46 -3.65 4.08 -8.40
CA ASN A 46 -4.38 4.68 -7.30
C ASN A 46 -3.68 4.33 -5.98
N ILE A 47 -3.03 5.32 -5.37
CA ILE A 47 -2.33 5.13 -4.10
C ILE A 47 -3.25 4.72 -2.96
N ALA A 48 -4.51 5.18 -2.95
CA ALA A 48 -5.47 4.81 -1.92
C ALA A 48 -5.80 3.32 -1.96
N ALA A 49 -5.80 2.71 -3.16
CA ALA A 49 -6.05 1.29 -3.32
C ALA A 49 -4.95 0.45 -2.64
N ASP A 50 -3.69 0.83 -2.84
CA ASP A 50 -2.55 0.11 -2.31
C ASP A 50 -2.32 0.31 -0.81
N VAL A 51 -2.45 1.56 -0.35
CA VAL A 51 -2.08 1.95 1.01
C VAL A 51 -3.24 1.78 1.98
N CYS A 52 -4.49 1.95 1.54
CA CYS A 52 -5.66 1.94 2.40
C CYS A 52 -6.61 0.79 2.06
N ASP A 53 -7.15 0.74 0.84
CA ASP A 53 -8.25 -0.17 0.50
C ASP A 53 -7.84 -1.64 0.62
N ARG A 54 -6.63 -2.01 0.15
CA ARG A 54 -6.12 -3.38 0.25
C ARG A 54 -6.20 -3.91 1.68
N TRP A 55 -5.72 -3.13 2.65
CA TRP A 55 -5.73 -3.51 4.06
C TRP A 55 -7.11 -3.40 4.69
N ALA A 56 -7.90 -2.39 4.33
CA ALA A 56 -9.26 -2.25 4.85
C ALA A 56 -10.19 -3.39 4.38
N LEU A 57 -9.93 -3.98 3.21
CA LEU A 57 -10.67 -5.13 2.70
C LEU A 57 -10.21 -6.45 3.32
N SER A 58 -8.91 -6.62 3.59
CA SER A 58 -8.37 -7.88 4.13
C SER A 58 -8.35 -7.94 5.66
N GLU A 59 -8.04 -6.82 6.32
CA GLU A 59 -7.79 -6.69 7.76
C GLU A 59 -8.37 -5.36 8.31
N PRO A 60 -9.70 -5.16 8.27
CA PRO A 60 -10.33 -3.88 8.59
C PRO A 60 -10.05 -3.37 10.00
N ASP A 61 -9.87 -4.26 10.97
CA ASP A 61 -9.65 -3.90 12.37
C ASP A 61 -8.18 -3.63 12.72
N ARG A 62 -7.25 -3.92 11.79
CA ARG A 62 -5.83 -3.66 11.98
C ARG A 62 -5.59 -2.16 12.11
N THR A 63 -4.77 -1.76 13.09
CA THR A 63 -4.38 -0.36 13.28
C THR A 63 -3.56 0.15 12.09
N ALA A 64 -4.03 1.25 11.49
CA ALA A 64 -3.37 1.95 10.39
C ALA A 64 -2.55 3.14 10.90
N LEU A 65 -3.12 3.92 11.82
CA LEU A 65 -2.51 5.14 12.37
C LEU A 65 -2.63 5.16 13.89
N LEU A 66 -1.68 5.79 14.56
CA LEU A 66 -1.80 6.25 15.93
C LEU A 66 -1.98 7.77 15.88
N VAL A 67 -3.17 8.25 16.22
CA VAL A 67 -3.48 9.68 16.23
C VAL A 67 -3.30 10.19 17.65
N LEU A 68 -2.46 11.20 17.83
CA LEU A 68 -2.31 11.85 19.13
C LEU A 68 -3.48 12.80 19.35
N GLY A 69 -4.25 12.52 20.41
CA GLY A 69 -5.30 13.41 20.87
C GLY A 69 -4.76 14.61 21.65
N PRO A 70 -5.62 15.57 22.03
CA PRO A 70 -5.23 16.74 22.83
C PRO A 70 -4.65 16.44 24.21
N ASP A 71 -4.81 15.21 24.70
CA ASP A 71 -4.30 14.71 25.97
C ASP A 71 -2.97 13.95 25.82
N ASP A 72 -2.31 14.05 24.66
CA ASP A 72 -1.09 13.35 24.28
C ASP A 72 -1.19 11.82 24.34
N ARG A 73 -2.43 11.27 24.32
CA ARG A 73 -2.64 9.82 24.26
C ARG A 73 -2.76 9.36 22.80
N PRO A 74 -1.99 8.33 22.39
CA PRO A 74 -2.12 7.76 21.06
C PRO A 74 -3.40 6.93 20.96
N GLU A 75 -4.32 7.35 20.12
CA GLU A 75 -5.54 6.61 19.78
C GLU A 75 -5.34 5.83 18.47
N PRO A 76 -5.57 4.51 18.47
CA PRO A 76 -5.48 3.72 17.24
C PRO A 76 -6.68 4.01 16.33
N VAL A 77 -6.38 4.27 15.06
CA VAL A 77 -7.34 4.32 13.96
C VAL A 77 -7.12 3.09 13.09
N SER A 78 -8.17 2.29 12.91
CA SER A 78 -8.12 1.08 12.06
C SER A 78 -8.17 1.41 10.57
N TYR A 79 -7.71 0.49 9.72
CA TYR A 79 -7.81 0.62 8.27
C TYR A 79 -9.26 0.77 7.79
N GLY A 80 -10.20 0.04 8.40
CA GLY A 80 -11.63 0.15 8.09
C GLY A 80 -12.18 1.55 8.37
N ARG A 81 -11.82 2.14 9.53
CA ARG A 81 -12.21 3.52 9.87
C ARG A 81 -11.56 4.53 8.93
N LEU A 82 -10.26 4.41 8.69
CA LEU A 82 -9.52 5.30 7.80
C LEU A 82 -10.14 5.32 6.39
N ARG A 83 -10.48 4.15 5.85
CA ARG A 83 -11.15 4.04 4.54
C ARG A 83 -12.52 4.70 4.54
N SER A 84 -13.33 4.45 5.56
CA SER A 84 -14.67 5.05 5.65
C SER A 84 -14.60 6.58 5.66
N ASP A 85 -13.73 7.15 6.48
CA ASP A 85 -13.54 8.60 6.57
C ASP A 85 -12.99 9.19 5.27
N SER A 86 -12.03 8.50 4.62
CA SER A 86 -11.50 8.91 3.33
C SER A 86 -12.57 8.91 2.22
N LEU A 87 -13.43 7.88 2.16
CA LEU A 87 -14.49 7.81 1.15
C LEU A 87 -15.55 8.88 1.39
N ARG A 88 -15.91 9.14 2.65
CA ARG A 88 -16.82 10.23 3.01
C ARG A 88 -16.28 11.59 2.54
N LEU A 89 -14.98 11.84 2.71
CA LEU A 89 -14.34 13.06 2.22
C LEU A 89 -14.34 13.13 0.69
N ALA A 90 -13.96 12.04 0.02
CA ALA A 90 -13.91 11.97 -1.44
C ALA A 90 -15.29 12.17 -2.09
N ALA A 91 -16.37 11.73 -1.43
CA ALA A 91 -17.74 11.93 -1.91
C ALA A 91 -18.28 13.36 -1.66
N ALA A 92 -17.61 14.16 -0.84
CA ALA A 92 -18.04 15.51 -0.45
C ALA A 92 -17.33 16.64 -1.20
N LEU A 93 -16.32 16.33 -2.02
CA LEU A 93 -15.51 17.25 -2.83
C LEU A 93 -15.72 16.99 -4.32
#